data_AF-A0A8H4UCE9-F1
#
_entry.id   AF-A0A8H4UCE9-F1
#
_cell.length_a   1.000
_cell.length_b   1.000
_cell.length_c   1.000
_cell.angle_alpha   90.00
_cell.angle_beta   90.00
_cell.angle_gamma   90.00
#
_symmetry.space_group_name_H-M   'P 1'
#
loop_
_entity.id
_entity.type
_entity.pdbx_description
1 polymer ?
#
loop_
_entity_poly.entity_id
_entity_poly.type
_entity_poly.pdbx_seq_one_letter_code
_entity_poly.pdbx_strand_id
1 'polypeptide(L)'
;MVPGPGASSSNPTPKPKRGPKPKPLSERKQKPFSPVKRKEESHSHAKKVRVLLYLLNHRIYDPKANTRGSQRARPVDGYRPPYISEAAAWSLVKKNTIHGWWKKKDKILGVSPTETPSNGGTETPLMVEGGEEGRQHVALTEGSRQSDETVQQ
;
A
#
# COMPACT_ATOMS: atom_id res chain seq x y z
N MET A 1 -12.91 -65.68 -46.06
CA MET A 1 -11.95 -64.60 -45.77
C MET A 1 -12.34 -63.95 -44.45
N VAL A 2 -11.81 -64.44 -43.32
CA VAL A 2 -11.78 -63.75 -42.00
C VAL A 2 -10.63 -64.36 -41.18
N PRO A 3 -9.58 -63.61 -40.80
CA PRO A 3 -8.60 -64.06 -39.82
C PRO A 3 -9.12 -63.80 -38.39
N GLY A 4 -8.94 -64.77 -37.49
CA GLY A 4 -9.37 -64.68 -36.08
C GLY A 4 -8.55 -63.67 -35.26
N PRO A 5 -9.13 -63.09 -34.19
CA PRO A 5 -8.43 -62.13 -33.35
C PRO A 5 -7.31 -62.80 -32.57
N GLY A 6 -6.08 -62.45 -32.94
CA GLY A 6 -4.86 -62.86 -32.25
C GLY A 6 -4.85 -62.37 -30.81
N ALA A 7 -4.49 -63.28 -29.90
CA ALA A 7 -4.24 -63.01 -28.51
C ALA A 7 -3.20 -61.89 -28.36
N SER A 8 -3.59 -60.77 -27.78
CA SER A 8 -2.68 -59.69 -27.39
C SER A 8 -1.81 -60.19 -26.23
N SER A 9 -0.53 -60.48 -26.52
CA SER A 9 0.48 -60.77 -25.50
C SER A 9 0.82 -59.49 -24.73
N SER A 10 0.10 -59.24 -23.64
CA SER A 10 0.47 -58.20 -22.68
C SER A 10 1.70 -58.67 -21.90
N ASN A 11 2.90 -58.40 -22.41
CA ASN A 11 4.14 -58.59 -21.67
C ASN A 11 4.11 -57.69 -20.41
N PRO A 12 4.20 -58.23 -19.18
CA PRO A 12 4.25 -57.41 -17.99
C PRO A 12 5.59 -56.69 -17.91
N THR A 13 5.58 -55.36 -17.97
CA THR A 13 6.77 -54.53 -17.75
C THR A 13 7.33 -54.77 -16.34
N PRO A 14 8.64 -55.03 -16.19
CA PRO A 14 9.24 -55.31 -14.89
C PRO A 14 9.08 -54.10 -13.95
N LYS A 15 8.51 -54.35 -12.76
CA LYS A 15 8.35 -53.32 -11.72
C LYS A 15 9.73 -52.87 -11.23
N PRO A 16 9.94 -51.56 -10.99
CA PRO A 16 11.20 -51.09 -10.44
C PRO A 16 11.48 -51.77 -9.09
N LYS A 17 12.72 -52.23 -8.90
CA LYS A 17 13.17 -52.79 -7.63
C LYS A 17 12.95 -51.75 -6.53
N ARG A 18 12.30 -52.17 -5.43
CA ARG A 18 12.09 -51.32 -4.27
C ARG A 18 13.44 -50.81 -3.78
N GLY A 19 13.51 -49.51 -3.47
CA GLY A 19 14.71 -48.93 -2.89
C GLY A 19 15.10 -49.61 -1.56
N PRO A 20 16.33 -49.38 -1.08
CA PRO A 20 16.77 -49.88 0.22
C PRO A 20 15.78 -49.52 1.32
N LYS A 21 15.58 -50.44 2.28
CA LYS A 21 14.75 -50.16 3.45
C LYS A 21 15.27 -48.90 4.16
N PRO A 22 14.38 -48.01 4.62
CA PRO A 22 14.81 -46.83 5.36
C PRO A 22 15.62 -47.26 6.58
N LYS A 23 16.67 -46.49 6.89
CA LYS A 23 17.53 -46.74 8.05
C LYS A 23 16.70 -46.74 9.34
N PRO A 24 16.97 -47.65 10.29
CA PRO A 24 16.30 -47.65 11.58
C PRO A 24 16.55 -46.32 12.30
N LEU A 25 15.63 -45.93 13.18
CA LEU A 25 15.64 -44.61 13.84
C LEU A 25 16.97 -44.35 14.58
N SER A 26 17.57 -45.38 15.14
CA SER A 26 18.87 -45.35 15.84
C SER A 26 20.05 -44.97 14.95
N GLU A 27 20.01 -45.28 13.66
CA GLU A 27 21.09 -44.98 12.69
C GLU A 27 20.85 -43.68 11.92
N ARG A 28 19.70 -43.03 12.15
CA ARG A 28 19.31 -41.82 11.43
C ARG A 28 19.97 -40.61 12.08
N LYS A 29 20.92 -39.98 11.40
CA LYS A 29 21.50 -38.69 11.81
C LYS A 29 20.38 -37.66 11.97
N GLN A 30 20.17 -37.18 13.20
CA GLN A 30 19.21 -36.10 13.45
C GLN A 30 19.75 -34.81 12.82
N LYS A 31 18.93 -34.18 11.99
CA LYS A 31 19.25 -32.84 11.47
C LYS A 31 18.79 -31.83 12.53
N PRO A 32 19.59 -30.80 12.86
CA PRO A 32 19.15 -29.76 13.76
C PRO A 32 17.93 -29.06 13.15
N PHE A 33 16.91 -28.80 13.96
CA PHE A 33 15.77 -28.00 13.54
C PHE A 33 16.26 -26.57 13.29
N SER A 34 16.18 -26.10 12.05
CA SER A 34 16.32 -24.68 11.78
C SER A 34 15.15 -23.93 12.41
N PRO A 35 15.37 -22.81 13.11
CA PRO A 35 14.28 -21.98 13.60
C PRO A 35 13.30 -21.66 12.47
N VAL A 36 12.00 -21.88 12.73
CA VAL A 36 10.95 -21.56 11.77
C VAL A 36 11.01 -20.06 11.50
N LYS A 37 11.51 -19.69 10.32
CA LYS A 37 11.44 -18.32 9.84
C LYS A 37 9.97 -17.94 9.75
N ARG A 38 9.65 -16.70 10.12
CA ARG A 38 8.29 -16.14 10.20
C ARG A 38 7.40 -16.64 9.05
N LYS A 39 6.18 -17.10 9.36
CA LYS A 39 5.19 -17.52 8.35
C LYS A 39 4.89 -16.36 7.41
N GLU A 40 5.38 -16.45 6.17
CA GLU A 40 5.05 -15.48 5.14
C GLU A 40 3.68 -15.81 4.55
N GLU A 41 2.74 -14.88 4.68
CA GLU A 41 1.42 -14.98 4.06
C GLU A 41 1.53 -14.47 2.61
N SER A 42 1.50 -15.39 1.65
CA SER A 42 1.39 -15.03 0.24
C SER A 42 -0.07 -14.71 -0.11
N HIS A 43 -0.30 -13.51 -0.62
CA HIS A 43 -1.61 -13.09 -1.12
C HIS A 43 -1.61 -13.07 -2.65
N SER A 44 -2.58 -13.74 -3.27
CA SER A 44 -2.74 -13.78 -4.72
C SER A 44 -2.98 -12.38 -5.29
N HIS A 45 -2.58 -12.17 -6.55
CA HIS A 45 -2.79 -10.90 -7.24
C HIS A 45 -4.28 -10.52 -7.28
N ALA A 46 -5.16 -11.48 -7.61
CA ALA A 46 -6.60 -11.30 -7.60
C ALA A 46 -7.13 -10.82 -6.23
N LYS A 47 -6.59 -11.36 -5.11
CA LYS A 47 -6.97 -10.92 -3.76
C LYS A 47 -6.54 -9.47 -3.51
N LYS A 48 -5.34 -9.08 -3.95
CA LYS A 48 -4.86 -7.68 -3.85
C LYS A 48 -5.77 -6.73 -4.62
N VAL A 49 -6.07 -7.06 -5.87
CA VAL A 49 -6.97 -6.26 -6.73
C VAL A 49 -8.33 -6.12 -6.07
N ARG A 50 -8.92 -7.21 -5.58
CA ARG A 50 -10.24 -7.19 -4.92
C ARG A 50 -10.27 -6.25 -3.71
N VAL A 51 -9.21 -6.23 -2.90
CA VAL A 51 -9.09 -5.34 -1.73
C VAL A 51 -8.93 -3.88 -2.15
N LEU A 52 -8.12 -3.60 -3.17
CA LEU A 52 -7.95 -2.24 -3.68
C LEU A 52 -9.24 -1.70 -4.29
N LEU A 53 -9.95 -2.53 -5.05
CA LEU A 53 -11.22 -2.19 -5.64
C LEU A 53 -12.29 -1.95 -4.57
N TYR A 54 -12.25 -2.74 -3.49
CA TYR A 54 -13.09 -2.49 -2.31
C TYR A 54 -12.88 -1.08 -1.75
N LEU A 55 -11.63 -0.67 -1.57
CA LEU A 55 -11.28 0.64 -1.04
C LEU A 55 -11.68 1.82 -1.95
N LEU A 56 -11.68 1.62 -3.27
CA LEU A 56 -11.99 2.68 -4.25
C LEU A 56 -13.50 2.86 -4.45
N ASN A 57 -14.22 1.74 -4.59
CA ASN A 57 -15.58 1.75 -5.10
C ASN A 57 -16.64 1.68 -4.00
N HIS A 58 -16.34 1.06 -2.86
CA HIS A 58 -17.34 0.95 -1.81
C HIS A 58 -17.56 2.29 -1.11
N ARG A 59 -18.79 2.49 -0.66
CA ARG A 59 -19.24 3.66 0.08
C ARG A 59 -19.97 3.18 1.31
N ILE A 60 -19.57 3.69 2.47
CA ILE A 60 -20.17 3.35 3.76
C ILE A 60 -20.88 4.58 4.29
N TYR A 61 -22.16 4.41 4.63
CA TYR A 61 -22.95 5.45 5.28
C TYR A 61 -22.42 5.68 6.70
N ASP A 62 -21.95 6.90 6.98
CA ASP A 62 -21.54 7.34 8.30
C ASP A 62 -21.83 8.84 8.46
N PRO A 63 -23.03 9.16 8.96
CA PRO A 63 -23.45 10.54 9.16
C PRO A 63 -22.68 11.21 10.31
N LYS A 64 -21.95 10.44 11.14
CA LYS A 64 -21.20 10.92 12.31
C LYS A 64 -19.74 11.20 12.00
N ALA A 65 -19.22 10.79 10.85
CA ALA A 65 -17.85 11.09 10.42
C ALA A 65 -17.57 12.60 10.30
N ASN A 66 -18.60 13.44 10.19
CA ASN A 66 -18.51 14.91 10.16
C ASN A 66 -18.42 15.57 11.55
N THR A 67 -18.44 14.81 12.63
CA THR A 67 -18.45 15.41 13.97
C THR A 67 -17.03 15.89 14.37
N ARG A 68 -16.91 17.21 14.54
CA ARG A 68 -15.82 18.04 15.11
C ARG A 68 -14.43 17.39 15.22
N GLY A 69 -13.49 17.84 14.37
CA GLY A 69 -12.05 17.60 14.55
C GLY A 69 -11.53 16.27 13.98
N SER A 70 -12.39 15.48 13.34
CA SER A 70 -11.95 14.29 12.61
C SER A 70 -11.06 14.69 11.43
N GLN A 71 -9.78 14.33 11.46
CA GLN A 71 -8.85 14.35 10.30
C GLN A 71 -9.27 13.36 9.18
N ARG A 72 -10.54 12.95 9.16
CA ARG A 72 -11.07 11.90 8.29
C ARG A 72 -11.59 12.52 7.00
N ALA A 73 -11.59 11.72 5.92
CA ALA A 73 -12.16 12.12 4.65
C ALA A 73 -13.58 12.64 4.85
N ARG A 74 -13.86 13.85 4.36
CA ARG A 74 -15.19 14.46 4.46
C ARG A 74 -16.19 13.54 3.74
N PRO A 75 -17.22 13.04 4.43
CA PRO A 75 -18.30 12.29 3.79
C PRO A 75 -19.02 13.19 2.78
N VAL A 76 -19.27 12.65 1.59
CA VAL A 76 -20.14 13.26 0.59
C VAL A 76 -21.52 12.65 0.80
N ASP A 77 -22.54 13.47 1.04
CA ASP A 77 -23.92 13.03 1.29
C ASP A 77 -24.06 12.01 2.45
N GLY A 78 -23.17 12.08 3.43
CA GLY A 78 -23.13 11.13 4.55
C GLY A 78 -22.46 9.80 4.22
N TYR A 79 -21.93 9.62 3.00
CA TYR A 79 -21.17 8.46 2.59
C TYR A 79 -19.68 8.75 2.53
N ARG A 80 -18.87 7.79 2.99
CA ARG A 80 -17.42 7.88 2.96
C ARG A 80 -16.81 6.63 2.31
N PRO A 81 -15.60 6.71 1.74
CA PRO A 81 -14.86 5.52 1.36
C PRO A 81 -14.51 4.67 2.59
N PRO A 82 -14.46 3.34 2.47
CA PRO A 82 -14.08 2.46 3.57
C PRO A 82 -12.63 2.68 3.98
N TYR A 83 -12.36 2.45 5.26
CA TYR A 83 -11.03 2.53 5.81
C TYR A 83 -10.22 1.26 5.56
N ILE A 84 -8.89 1.39 5.63
CA ILE A 84 -7.97 0.25 5.61
C ILE A 84 -8.30 -0.75 6.73
N SER A 85 -8.77 -0.28 7.89
CA SER A 85 -9.21 -1.16 8.98
C SER A 85 -10.45 -1.99 8.62
N GLU A 86 -11.39 -1.41 7.89
CA GLU A 86 -12.60 -2.10 7.44
C GLU A 86 -12.27 -3.10 6.33
N ALA A 87 -11.40 -2.70 5.38
CA ALA A 87 -10.88 -3.61 4.36
C ALA A 87 -10.07 -4.78 4.98
N ALA A 88 -9.33 -4.53 6.07
CA ALA A 88 -8.62 -5.56 6.81
C ALA A 88 -9.56 -6.57 7.46
N ALA A 89 -10.63 -6.09 8.11
CA ALA A 89 -11.66 -6.95 8.70
C ALA A 89 -12.38 -7.76 7.63
N TRP A 90 -12.71 -7.15 6.49
CA TRP A 90 -13.42 -7.80 5.39
C TRP A 90 -12.58 -8.87 4.66
N SER A 91 -11.29 -8.60 4.42
CA SER A 91 -10.42 -9.49 3.61
C SER A 91 -9.54 -10.44 4.43
N LEU A 92 -9.55 -10.31 5.75
CA LEU A 92 -8.67 -11.01 6.69
C LEU A 92 -7.19 -10.81 6.34
N VAL A 93 -6.82 -9.57 6.01
CA VAL A 93 -5.45 -9.17 5.69
C VAL A 93 -5.00 -8.11 6.70
N LYS A 94 -3.75 -8.20 7.14
CA LYS A 94 -3.18 -7.23 8.09
C LYS A 94 -3.21 -5.81 7.52
N LYS A 95 -3.55 -4.82 8.36
CA LYS A 95 -3.64 -3.40 7.98
C LYS A 95 -2.37 -2.89 7.28
N ASN A 96 -1.19 -3.22 7.82
CA ASN A 96 0.10 -2.81 7.25
C ASN A 96 0.33 -3.38 5.85
N THR A 97 -0.15 -4.59 5.59
CA THR A 97 -0.06 -5.22 4.27
C THR A 97 -0.93 -4.49 3.26
N ILE A 98 -2.18 -4.17 3.62
CA ILE A 98 -3.09 -3.38 2.77
C ILE A 98 -2.53 -1.99 2.52
N HIS A 99 -1.97 -1.34 3.55
CA HIS A 99 -1.32 -0.03 3.40
C HIS A 99 -0.16 -0.08 2.39
N GLY A 100 0.65 -1.14 2.42
CA GLY A 100 1.71 -1.38 1.43
C GLY A 100 1.17 -1.58 0.01
N TRP A 101 0.01 -2.22 -0.16
CA TRP A 101 -0.65 -2.37 -1.45
C TRP A 101 -1.25 -1.06 -1.95
N TRP A 102 -1.85 -0.26 -1.05
CA TRP A 102 -2.43 1.04 -1.40
C TRP A 102 -1.40 2.00 -2.00
N LYS A 103 -0.19 2.05 -1.43
CA LYS A 103 0.93 2.83 -1.99
C LYS A 103 1.38 2.36 -3.37
N LYS A 104 1.15 1.08 -3.69
CA LYS A 104 1.55 0.44 -4.96
C LYS A 104 0.33 0.12 -5.83
N LYS A 105 -0.80 0.78 -5.58
CA LYS A 105 -2.09 0.43 -6.19
C LYS A 105 -2.04 0.53 -7.70
N ASP A 106 -1.38 1.56 -8.25
CA ASP A 106 -1.32 1.79 -9.69
C ASP A 106 -0.58 0.66 -10.39
N LYS A 107 0.55 0.22 -9.81
CA LYS A 107 1.29 -0.97 -10.26
C LYS A 107 0.48 -2.28 -10.13
N ILE A 108 -0.33 -2.42 -9.08
CA ILE A 108 -1.15 -3.63 -8.88
C ILE A 108 -2.37 -3.64 -9.80
N LEU A 109 -2.94 -2.48 -10.11
CA LEU A 109 -4.10 -2.33 -10.99
C LEU A 109 -3.71 -2.20 -12.46
N GLY A 110 -2.41 -2.08 -12.77
CA GLY A 110 -1.93 -1.92 -14.14
C GLY A 110 -2.23 -0.54 -14.73
N VAL A 111 -2.57 0.44 -13.89
CA VAL A 111 -2.75 1.83 -14.33
C VAL A 111 -1.36 2.43 -14.42
N SER A 112 -0.92 2.77 -15.64
CA SER A 112 0.31 3.55 -15.82
C SER A 112 0.16 4.88 -15.09
N PRO A 113 1.18 5.35 -14.35
CA PRO A 113 1.12 6.69 -13.78
C PRO A 113 1.04 7.68 -14.94
N THR A 114 -0.14 8.22 -15.20
CA THR A 114 -0.25 9.44 -15.99
C THR A 114 0.57 10.47 -15.24
N GLU A 115 1.65 10.93 -15.87
CA GLU A 115 2.64 11.81 -15.28
C GLU A 115 1.96 12.95 -14.52
N THR A 116 1.98 12.86 -13.20
CA THR A 116 1.63 13.99 -12.36
C THR A 116 2.88 14.85 -12.33
N PRO A 117 2.87 16.08 -12.87
CA PRO A 117 4.05 16.93 -12.80
C PRO A 117 4.40 17.10 -11.32
N SER A 118 5.56 16.55 -10.98
CA SER A 118 6.20 16.69 -9.68
C SER A 118 6.46 18.17 -9.47
N ASN A 119 5.54 18.85 -8.79
CA ASN A 119 5.71 20.23 -8.36
C ASN A 119 6.69 20.25 -7.17
N GLY A 120 7.95 19.97 -7.47
CA GLY A 120 9.09 20.19 -6.59
C GLY A 120 9.49 21.66 -6.64
N GLY A 121 8.61 22.54 -6.12
CA GLY A 121 8.92 23.95 -5.93
C GLY A 121 9.70 24.17 -4.65
N THR A 122 10.97 23.74 -4.62
CA THR A 122 11.97 24.26 -3.68
C THR A 122 13.06 24.91 -4.52
N GLU A 123 12.82 26.13 -4.96
CA GLU A 123 13.90 27.03 -5.35
C GLU A 123 13.52 28.47 -5.02
N THR A 124 14.15 28.97 -3.98
CA THR A 124 14.58 30.37 -3.84
C THR A 124 15.88 30.31 -3.05
N PRO A 125 16.89 31.17 -3.27
CA PRO A 125 17.01 32.27 -4.24
C PRO A 125 18.30 32.20 -5.09
N LEU A 126 18.24 32.50 -6.38
CA LEU A 126 19.44 32.80 -7.17
C LEU A 126 19.50 34.31 -7.42
N MET A 127 20.60 34.88 -6.96
CA MET A 127 21.06 36.25 -7.15
C MET A 127 20.91 36.70 -8.61
N VAL A 128 20.34 37.89 -8.81
CA VAL A 128 20.63 38.71 -9.99
C VAL A 128 21.07 40.08 -9.47
N GLU A 129 22.37 40.28 -9.62
CA GLU A 129 23.11 41.52 -9.42
C GLU A 129 22.88 42.45 -10.63
N GLY A 130 22.78 43.77 -10.38
CA GLY A 130 23.03 44.81 -11.37
C GLY A 130 21.82 45.56 -11.92
N GLY A 131 21.68 46.83 -11.53
CA GLY A 131 20.75 47.77 -12.17
C GLY A 131 20.43 49.01 -11.33
N GLU A 132 21.42 49.87 -11.12
CA GLU A 132 21.24 51.25 -10.64
C GLU A 132 20.30 52.02 -11.58
N GLU A 133 19.37 52.82 -11.04
CA GLU A 133 19.28 54.27 -11.26
C GLU A 133 17.97 54.87 -10.71
N GLY A 134 18.13 55.77 -9.74
CA GLY A 134 17.48 57.09 -9.72
C GLY A 134 15.95 57.17 -9.57
N ARG A 135 15.48 57.43 -8.34
CA ARG A 135 14.77 58.69 -8.06
C ARG A 135 14.60 58.94 -6.56
N GLN A 136 15.22 60.02 -6.13
CA GLN A 136 15.02 60.65 -4.84
C GLN A 136 13.59 61.17 -4.74
N HIS A 137 12.88 60.85 -3.66
CA HIS A 137 11.89 61.75 -3.09
C HIS A 137 12.00 61.71 -1.57
N VAL A 138 12.47 62.85 -1.07
CA VAL A 138 12.48 63.33 0.31
C VAL A 138 11.07 63.32 0.92
N ALA A 139 10.98 62.98 2.21
CA ALA A 139 10.43 63.85 3.25
C ALA A 139 10.33 63.09 4.58
N LEU A 140 10.91 63.71 5.60
CA LEU A 140 10.76 63.38 7.01
C LEU A 140 9.31 63.43 7.48
N THR A 141 8.95 62.62 8.48
CA THR A 141 8.27 63.13 9.68
C THR A 141 8.30 62.09 10.81
N GLU A 142 8.99 62.47 11.88
CA GLU A 142 8.91 61.89 13.21
C GLU A 142 7.58 62.27 13.89
N GLY A 143 7.13 61.45 14.84
CA GLY A 143 6.01 61.78 15.74
C GLY A 143 5.43 60.51 16.38
N SER A 144 5.96 60.02 17.50
CA SER A 144 5.67 60.49 18.86
C SER A 144 4.19 60.33 19.27
N ARG A 145 3.91 59.32 20.12
CA ARG A 145 2.87 59.29 21.19
C ARG A 145 2.96 57.95 21.94
N GLN A 146 3.63 57.84 23.09
CA GLN A 146 3.14 58.08 24.45
C GLN A 146 1.72 57.53 24.76
N SER A 147 1.71 56.43 25.52
CA SER A 147 0.97 56.16 26.78
C SER A 147 -0.45 56.68 27.01
N ASP A 148 -1.34 55.76 27.44
CA ASP A 148 -2.41 55.89 28.46
C ASP A 148 -2.91 54.45 28.73
N GLU A 149 -2.59 53.75 29.82
CA GLU A 149 -3.09 53.80 31.21
C GLU A 149 -4.63 53.83 31.43
N THR A 150 -5.09 52.86 32.24
CA THR A 150 -6.26 52.89 33.14
C THR A 150 -7.69 52.79 32.58
N VAL A 151 -8.42 51.74 32.99
CA VAL A 151 -9.62 51.79 33.87
C VAL A 151 -10.08 50.37 34.26
N GLN A 152 -10.61 50.31 35.49
CA GLN A 152 -10.88 49.22 36.43
C GLN A 152 -12.03 48.26 36.07
N GLN A 153 -12.03 47.10 36.75
CA GLN A 153 -13.20 46.54 37.45
C GLN A 153 -12.78 46.09 38.86
#